data_AF-A6DG41-F1
#
_entry.id   AF-A6DG41-F1
#
_cell.length_a   1.000
_cell.length_b   1.000
_cell.length_c   1.000
_cell.angle_alpha   90.00
_cell.angle_beta   90.00
_cell.angle_gamma   90.00
#
_symmetry.space_group_name_H-M   'P 1'
#
loop_
_entity.id
_entity.type
_entity.pdbx_description
1 polymer ?
#
loop_
_entity_poly.entity_id
_entity_poly.type
_entity_poly.pdbx_seq_one_letter_code
_entity_poly.pdbx_strand_id
1 'polypeptide(L)'
;MIKTLFSVLSLSLFSLSAQDAQSVERGKALYDNICFSCHGKNLEGGVGFNLKDHEWIHGNSPQKISETIKKGFPDKGMIAFGALYNDAQIQDITNFILSRQEGLRDLKYKIYHDVTIESGIDWDKQTPSKTGQSKLPYPNFQLPEVDQFAMAYKGKLIIPSHAAGSFKLVGMFRQTEGFELYIDGEKINLNLDKRKRFKESIQLSAGAHDFDLRFIKVFRFASFNMDLIGKVRLPLAIDSYRRSINKAHVVEAGESFKIIRKRIKNYAAESIAVNHADRSTYIIDPNSAGITAFWEGKSLDIGPNINERGQHDSLPLGKTQIKLGDAIKAQINNAPTQLAYRGYSSHPQPKFIFSDGKSQLEITSQLAGPSLLLTYALKNSKQAKLSLSLPTGLKVSSKDGKINGSAFIPNPDKQNQFTIAIPVKEKK
;
A
#
# COMPACT_ATOMS: atom_id res chain seq x y z
N MET A 1 -13.58 47.54 -43.50
CA MET A 1 -13.98 46.14 -43.24
C MET A 1 -12.75 45.35 -42.82
N ILE A 2 -12.56 45.11 -41.52
CA ILE A 2 -11.52 44.23 -40.99
C ILE A 2 -12.25 43.17 -40.16
N LYS A 3 -12.28 41.94 -40.66
CA LYS A 3 -12.65 40.75 -39.89
C LYS A 3 -11.38 39.92 -39.77
N THR A 4 -10.82 39.84 -38.57
CA THR A 4 -9.78 38.85 -38.28
C THR A 4 -10.28 38.01 -37.12
N LEU A 5 -10.55 36.75 -37.43
CA LEU A 5 -11.03 35.71 -36.54
C LEU A 5 -10.07 35.55 -35.35
N PHE A 6 -10.62 35.59 -34.14
CA PHE A 6 -9.97 34.99 -32.97
C PHE A 6 -10.18 33.47 -33.06
N SER A 7 -9.09 32.74 -33.31
CA SER A 7 -9.03 31.29 -33.10
C SER A 7 -8.98 31.06 -31.59
N VAL A 8 -10.05 30.49 -31.03
CA VAL A 8 -10.08 30.05 -29.64
C VAL A 8 -9.36 28.71 -29.57
N LEU A 9 -8.09 28.74 -29.14
CA LEU A 9 -7.32 27.55 -28.83
C LEU A 9 -7.91 26.92 -27.57
N SER A 10 -8.66 25.83 -27.72
CA SER A 10 -9.20 25.06 -26.61
C SER A 10 -8.06 24.30 -25.91
N LEU A 11 -7.44 24.92 -24.91
CA LEU A 11 -6.59 24.23 -23.94
C LEU A 11 -7.48 23.22 -23.19
N SER A 12 -7.31 21.95 -23.52
CA SER A 12 -7.89 20.85 -22.74
C SER A 12 -7.05 20.66 -21.49
N LEU A 13 -7.18 21.59 -20.53
CA LEU A 13 -6.72 21.39 -19.16
C LEU A 13 -7.56 20.24 -18.58
N PHE A 14 -6.99 19.05 -18.46
CA PHE A 14 -7.52 18.00 -17.60
C PHE A 14 -7.32 18.42 -16.14
N SER A 15 -8.05 19.46 -15.73
CA SER A 15 -8.34 19.70 -14.33
C SER A 15 -9.24 18.55 -13.87
N LEU A 16 -8.88 17.91 -12.75
CA LEU A 16 -9.77 16.98 -12.06
C LEU A 16 -11.12 17.70 -11.89
N SER A 17 -12.16 17.27 -12.62
CA SER A 17 -13.43 17.98 -12.59
C SER A 17 -14.02 17.90 -11.18
N ALA A 18 -14.89 18.84 -10.80
CA ALA A 18 -15.57 18.76 -9.50
C ALA A 18 -16.29 17.40 -9.33
N GLN A 19 -16.75 16.82 -10.44
CA GLN A 19 -17.35 15.49 -10.51
C GLN A 19 -16.36 14.36 -10.17
N ASP A 20 -15.11 14.46 -10.63
CA ASP A 20 -14.05 13.50 -10.34
C ASP A 20 -13.63 13.56 -8.87
N ALA A 21 -13.55 14.75 -8.29
CA ALA A 21 -13.24 14.93 -6.87
C ALA A 21 -14.33 14.30 -5.97
N GLN A 22 -15.61 14.52 -6.31
CA GLN A 22 -16.71 13.87 -5.60
C GLN A 22 -16.73 12.35 -5.78
N SER A 23 -16.39 11.86 -6.98
CA SER A 23 -16.26 10.43 -7.25
C SER A 23 -15.19 9.77 -6.37
N VAL A 24 -14.02 10.40 -6.24
CA VAL A 24 -12.94 9.96 -5.36
C VAL A 24 -13.37 9.94 -3.89
N GLU A 25 -14.12 10.95 -3.43
CA GLU A 25 -14.62 11.01 -2.05
C GLU A 25 -15.63 9.90 -1.74
N ARG A 26 -16.62 9.69 -2.61
CA ARG A 26 -17.57 8.57 -2.49
C ARG A 26 -16.86 7.23 -2.54
N GLY A 27 -15.90 7.08 -3.45
CA GLY A 27 -15.08 5.88 -3.59
C GLY A 27 -14.27 5.58 -2.35
N LYS A 28 -13.72 6.61 -1.68
CA LYS A 28 -13.03 6.46 -0.40
C LYS A 28 -13.98 5.93 0.68
N ALA A 29 -15.17 6.50 0.80
CA ALA A 29 -16.14 6.06 1.80
C ALA A 29 -16.54 4.59 1.59
N LEU A 30 -16.73 4.17 0.34
CA LEU A 30 -17.01 2.78 -0.01
C LEU A 30 -15.81 1.86 0.29
N TYR A 31 -14.59 2.28 -0.06
CA TYR A 31 -13.36 1.55 0.25
C TYR A 31 -13.17 1.35 1.76
N ASP A 32 -13.43 2.38 2.55
CA ASP A 32 -13.33 2.37 4.02
C ASP A 32 -14.38 1.47 4.68
N ASN A 33 -15.44 1.06 3.97
CA ASN A 33 -16.42 0.13 4.51
C ASN A 33 -15.92 -1.33 4.50
N ILE A 34 -15.28 -1.76 3.42
CA ILE A 34 -14.91 -3.18 3.24
C ILE A 34 -13.48 -3.37 2.74
N CYS A 35 -13.04 -2.66 1.69
CA CYS A 35 -11.77 -2.93 1.02
C CYS A 35 -10.52 -2.71 1.90
N PHE A 36 -10.57 -1.74 2.83
CA PHE A 36 -9.44 -1.44 3.73
C PHE A 36 -9.07 -2.62 4.65
N SER A 37 -10.02 -3.53 4.90
CA SER A 37 -9.79 -4.74 5.70
C SER A 37 -8.73 -5.63 5.04
N CYS A 38 -8.75 -5.81 3.73
CA CYS A 38 -7.70 -6.58 3.06
C CYS A 38 -6.52 -5.70 2.62
N HIS A 39 -6.79 -4.51 2.09
CA HIS A 39 -5.79 -3.70 1.35
C HIS A 39 -5.16 -2.55 2.15
N GLY A 40 -5.49 -2.42 3.44
CA GLY A 40 -4.95 -1.37 4.31
C GLY A 40 -5.65 -0.02 4.14
N LYS A 41 -5.56 0.85 5.14
CA LYS A 41 -6.29 2.14 5.15
C LYS A 41 -5.74 3.14 4.13
N ASN A 42 -4.46 3.04 3.81
CA ASN A 42 -3.75 3.87 2.86
C ASN A 42 -3.34 3.09 1.59
N LEU A 43 -4.06 2.00 1.28
CA LEU A 43 -3.83 1.12 0.13
C LEU A 43 -2.45 0.44 0.13
N GLU A 44 -1.80 0.40 1.28
CA GLU A 44 -0.45 -0.11 1.49
C GLU A 44 -0.36 -1.65 1.43
N GLY A 45 -1.52 -2.32 1.37
CA GLY A 45 -1.64 -3.76 1.36
C GLY A 45 -1.79 -4.36 2.76
N GLY A 46 -1.83 -5.68 2.79
CA GLY A 46 -2.02 -6.49 3.98
C GLY A 46 -2.28 -7.93 3.56
N VAL A 47 -3.48 -8.41 3.85
CA VAL A 47 -3.98 -9.68 3.29
C VAL A 47 -4.08 -9.57 1.76
N GLY A 48 -4.66 -8.46 1.29
CA GLY A 48 -4.67 -8.06 -0.10
C GLY A 48 -3.41 -7.30 -0.51
N PHE A 49 -3.19 -7.19 -1.81
CA PHE A 49 -2.02 -6.51 -2.36
C PHE A 49 -2.00 -5.01 -2.07
N ASN A 50 -0.82 -4.41 -2.04
CA ASN A 50 -0.69 -2.97 -2.11
C ASN A 50 -1.30 -2.49 -3.44
N LEU A 51 -2.16 -1.48 -3.39
CA LEU A 51 -2.93 -0.98 -4.53
C LEU A 51 -2.45 0.39 -5.02
N LYS A 52 -1.30 0.88 -4.53
CA LYS A 52 -0.69 2.14 -4.99
C LYS A 52 0.72 1.98 -5.55
N ASP A 53 1.36 0.83 -5.33
CA ASP A 53 2.66 0.52 -5.89
C ASP A 53 2.59 0.26 -7.41
N HIS A 54 3.73 -0.11 -7.99
CA HIS A 54 3.89 -0.26 -9.42
C HIS A 54 3.55 -1.68 -9.92
N GLU A 55 3.28 -2.62 -9.01
CA GLU A 55 3.16 -4.04 -9.30
C GLU A 55 1.69 -4.47 -9.32
N TRP A 56 1.14 -4.69 -10.51
CA TRP A 56 -0.27 -5.03 -10.71
C TRP A 56 -0.41 -6.40 -11.37
N ILE A 57 -0.93 -7.37 -10.62
CA ILE A 57 -1.08 -8.77 -11.07
C ILE A 57 -2.25 -8.93 -12.05
N HIS A 58 -3.30 -8.13 -11.89
CA HIS A 58 -4.54 -8.24 -12.68
C HIS A 58 -4.75 -7.05 -13.64
N GLY A 59 -3.71 -6.23 -13.83
CA GLY A 59 -3.75 -4.99 -14.60
C GLY A 59 -4.17 -3.78 -13.77
N ASN A 60 -3.70 -2.60 -14.18
CA ASN A 60 -3.86 -1.32 -13.49
C ASN A 60 -4.76 -0.32 -14.24
N SER A 61 -5.28 -0.67 -15.42
CA SER A 61 -6.22 0.18 -16.15
C SER A 61 -7.54 0.33 -15.39
N PRO A 62 -8.27 1.46 -15.51
CA PRO A 62 -9.56 1.66 -14.85
C PRO A 62 -10.55 0.52 -15.11
N GLN A 63 -10.60 0.01 -16.35
CA GLN A 63 -11.48 -1.09 -16.75
C GLN A 63 -11.09 -2.38 -16.03
N LYS A 64 -9.81 -2.73 -16.02
CA LYS A 64 -9.31 -3.95 -15.33
C LYS A 64 -9.53 -3.89 -13.82
N ILE A 65 -9.34 -2.72 -13.21
CA ILE A 65 -9.60 -2.52 -11.78
C ILE A 65 -11.09 -2.70 -11.49
N SER A 66 -11.96 -2.05 -12.26
CA SER A 66 -13.43 -2.17 -12.11
C SER A 66 -13.90 -3.61 -12.30
N GLU A 67 -13.42 -4.30 -13.34
CA GLU A 67 -13.69 -5.72 -13.61
C GLU A 67 -13.25 -6.61 -12.44
N THR A 68 -12.06 -6.34 -11.90
CA THR A 68 -11.49 -7.07 -10.76
C THR A 68 -12.33 -6.88 -9.51
N ILE A 69 -12.75 -5.65 -9.20
CA ILE A 69 -13.64 -5.38 -8.06
C ILE A 69 -14.98 -6.11 -8.26
N LYS A 70 -15.57 -6.00 -9.46
CA LYS A 70 -16.88 -6.58 -9.76
C LYS A 70 -16.89 -8.10 -9.62
N LYS A 71 -15.89 -8.78 -10.19
CA LYS A 71 -15.82 -10.24 -10.25
C LYS A 71 -15.13 -10.88 -9.05
N GLY A 72 -14.19 -10.18 -8.42
CA GLY A 72 -13.34 -10.72 -7.37
C GLY A 72 -12.47 -11.89 -7.83
N PHE A 73 -11.84 -12.53 -6.86
CA PHE A 73 -11.14 -13.81 -6.97
C PHE A 73 -11.50 -14.68 -5.75
N PRO A 74 -12.72 -15.27 -5.70
CA PRO A 74 -13.22 -15.95 -4.51
C PRO A 74 -12.30 -17.05 -4.00
N ASP A 75 -11.72 -17.85 -4.90
CA ASP A 75 -10.75 -18.91 -4.56
C ASP A 75 -9.49 -18.37 -3.89
N LYS A 76 -9.15 -17.11 -4.15
CA LYS A 76 -8.02 -16.39 -3.55
C LYS A 76 -8.42 -15.51 -2.36
N GLY A 77 -9.71 -15.51 -1.98
CA GLY A 77 -10.24 -14.79 -0.82
C GLY A 77 -10.81 -13.40 -1.10
N MET A 78 -10.74 -12.90 -2.35
CA MET A 78 -11.38 -11.64 -2.73
C MET A 78 -12.78 -11.94 -3.25
N ILE A 79 -13.82 -11.62 -2.50
CA ILE A 79 -15.20 -11.85 -2.95
C ILE A 79 -15.56 -10.99 -4.18
N ALA A 80 -16.60 -11.38 -4.90
CA ALA A 80 -17.17 -10.59 -5.98
C ALA A 80 -17.98 -9.42 -5.39
N PHE A 81 -17.50 -8.17 -5.56
CA PHE A 81 -18.19 -7.01 -5.01
C PHE A 81 -19.33 -6.50 -5.91
N GLY A 82 -19.50 -7.05 -7.12
CA GLY A 82 -20.61 -6.70 -8.01
C GLY A 82 -22.00 -7.03 -7.47
N ALA A 83 -22.09 -7.91 -6.46
CA ALA A 83 -23.33 -8.18 -5.74
C ALA A 83 -23.63 -7.16 -4.62
N LEU A 84 -22.61 -6.42 -4.16
CA LEU A 84 -22.70 -5.45 -3.06
C LEU A 84 -22.73 -4.00 -3.56
N TYR A 85 -22.06 -3.72 -4.68
CA TYR A 85 -21.94 -2.40 -5.26
C TYR A 85 -22.40 -2.40 -6.71
N ASN A 86 -23.13 -1.36 -7.10
CA ASN A 86 -23.50 -1.13 -8.50
C ASN A 86 -22.30 -0.58 -9.32
N ASP A 87 -22.44 -0.50 -10.64
CA ASP A 87 -21.33 -0.10 -11.52
C ASP A 87 -20.82 1.32 -11.25
N ALA A 88 -21.69 2.26 -10.88
CA ALA A 88 -21.26 3.62 -10.53
C ALA A 88 -20.45 3.65 -9.22
N GLN A 89 -20.86 2.87 -8.22
CA GLN A 89 -20.11 2.71 -6.96
C GLN A 89 -18.75 2.02 -7.18
N ILE A 90 -18.70 1.01 -8.05
CA ILE A 90 -17.44 0.35 -8.42
C ILE A 90 -16.52 1.32 -9.16
N GLN A 91 -17.07 2.17 -10.02
CA GLN A 91 -16.30 3.22 -10.69
C GLN A 91 -15.76 4.24 -9.69
N ASP A 92 -16.56 4.67 -8.71
CA ASP A 92 -16.11 5.56 -7.63
C ASP A 92 -14.94 4.94 -6.85
N ILE A 93 -15.05 3.66 -6.44
CA ILE A 93 -13.95 2.93 -5.77
C ILE A 93 -12.70 2.86 -6.67
N THR A 94 -12.88 2.58 -7.95
CA THR A 94 -11.79 2.53 -8.93
C THR A 94 -11.08 3.88 -9.04
N ASN A 95 -11.84 4.96 -9.14
CA ASN A 95 -11.30 6.32 -9.20
C ASN A 95 -10.53 6.68 -7.93
N PHE A 96 -11.03 6.26 -6.76
CA PHE A 96 -10.31 6.41 -5.50
C PHE A 96 -8.98 5.65 -5.49
N ILE A 97 -8.94 4.39 -5.95
CA ILE A 97 -7.70 3.61 -6.02
C ILE A 97 -6.69 4.28 -6.96
N LEU A 98 -7.14 4.69 -8.15
CA LEU A 98 -6.30 5.38 -9.13
C LEU A 98 -5.77 6.72 -8.60
N SER A 99 -6.57 7.46 -7.83
CA SER A 99 -6.15 8.74 -7.25
C SER A 99 -5.06 8.60 -6.16
N ARG A 100 -4.74 7.37 -5.73
CA ARG A 100 -3.67 7.08 -4.76
C ARG A 100 -2.36 6.64 -5.41
N GLN A 101 -2.34 6.48 -6.73
CA GLN A 101 -1.13 6.21 -7.48
C GLN A 101 -0.28 7.48 -7.62
N GLU A 102 1.04 7.32 -7.78
CA GLU A 102 1.98 8.44 -7.93
C GLU A 102 3.22 8.04 -8.75
N GLY A 103 3.80 9.02 -9.45
CA GLY A 103 4.96 8.80 -10.31
C GLY A 103 4.59 8.25 -11.68
N LEU A 104 5.57 7.68 -12.38
CA LEU A 104 5.37 7.18 -13.73
C LEU A 104 4.49 5.93 -13.77
N ARG A 105 3.56 5.89 -14.73
CA ARG A 105 2.60 4.82 -14.99
C ARG A 105 2.51 4.54 -16.47
N ASP A 106 2.12 3.31 -16.81
CA ASP A 106 1.82 2.85 -18.17
C ASP A 106 2.91 3.18 -19.20
N LEU A 107 4.17 3.12 -18.76
CA LEU A 107 5.32 3.50 -19.58
C LEU A 107 5.61 2.47 -20.68
N LYS A 108 5.26 2.83 -21.93
CA LYS A 108 5.58 2.08 -23.15
C LYS A 108 6.90 2.57 -23.72
N TYR A 109 7.62 1.68 -24.38
CA TYR A 109 8.87 2.00 -25.06
C TYR A 109 8.84 1.59 -26.53
N LYS A 110 9.61 2.33 -27.32
CA LYS A 110 9.98 2.03 -28.71
C LYS A 110 11.50 2.07 -28.81
N ILE A 111 12.08 1.11 -29.53
CA ILE A 111 13.52 1.03 -29.83
C ILE A 111 13.70 1.12 -31.35
N TYR A 112 14.70 1.88 -31.76
CA TYR A 112 15.10 2.07 -33.14
C TYR A 112 16.60 1.77 -33.22
N HIS A 113 16.99 0.73 -33.97
CA HIS A 113 18.40 0.41 -34.19
C HIS A 113 19.00 1.28 -35.30
N ASP A 114 20.33 1.32 -35.36
CA ASP A 114 21.11 1.97 -36.42
C ASP A 114 20.82 3.48 -36.54
N VAL A 115 20.46 4.11 -35.42
CA VAL A 115 20.25 5.56 -35.31
C VAL A 115 21.41 6.19 -34.53
N THR A 116 21.97 7.26 -35.08
CA THR A 116 22.95 8.14 -34.43
C THR A 116 22.42 9.58 -34.34
N ILE A 117 23.17 10.47 -33.71
CA ILE A 117 22.82 11.90 -33.66
C ILE A 117 22.85 12.51 -35.06
N GLU A 118 23.84 12.12 -35.85
CA GLU A 118 24.09 12.65 -37.19
C GLU A 118 23.01 12.18 -38.18
N SER A 119 22.56 10.93 -38.06
CA SER A 119 21.45 10.43 -38.89
C SER A 119 20.12 11.05 -38.49
N GLY A 120 19.95 11.39 -37.21
CA GLY A 120 18.69 11.81 -36.63
C GLY A 120 17.61 10.73 -36.69
N ILE A 121 16.40 11.09 -36.26
CA ILE A 121 15.22 10.22 -36.32
C ILE A 121 13.96 11.07 -36.45
N ASP A 122 13.09 10.69 -37.39
CA ASP A 122 11.70 11.15 -37.45
C ASP A 122 10.84 10.18 -36.61
N TRP A 123 10.59 10.56 -35.36
CA TRP A 123 9.90 9.72 -34.37
C TRP A 123 8.47 9.30 -34.79
N ASP A 124 7.85 10.06 -35.70
CA ASP A 124 6.47 9.85 -36.15
C ASP A 124 6.39 9.01 -37.42
N LYS A 125 7.40 9.07 -38.29
CA LYS A 125 7.43 8.31 -39.56
C LYS A 125 8.23 7.01 -39.50
N GLN A 126 9.28 6.97 -38.69
CA GLN A 126 10.14 5.80 -38.66
C GLN A 126 9.46 4.65 -37.92
N THR A 127 9.57 3.44 -38.49
CA THR A 127 9.02 2.23 -37.86
C THR A 127 9.97 1.76 -36.75
N PRO A 128 9.48 1.52 -35.52
CA PRO A 128 10.31 0.99 -34.45
C PRO A 128 10.80 -0.42 -34.75
N SER A 129 12.07 -0.70 -34.46
CA SER A 129 12.63 -2.05 -34.50
C SER A 129 12.00 -2.95 -33.43
N LYS A 130 11.63 -2.38 -32.28
CA LYS A 130 10.94 -3.09 -31.20
C LYS A 130 10.04 -2.16 -30.41
N THR A 131 8.95 -2.70 -29.88
CA THR A 131 8.06 -1.99 -28.95
C THR A 131 7.75 -2.85 -27.74
N GLY A 132 7.46 -2.24 -26.60
CA GLY A 132 7.01 -2.99 -25.43
C GLY A 132 6.47 -2.11 -24.30
N GLN A 133 6.08 -2.77 -23.22
CA GLN A 133 5.67 -2.14 -21.97
C GLN A 133 6.77 -2.34 -20.93
N SER A 134 7.16 -1.30 -20.22
CA SER A 134 8.16 -1.43 -19.16
C SER A 134 7.55 -2.12 -17.93
N LYS A 135 8.22 -3.14 -17.38
CA LYS A 135 7.76 -3.89 -16.20
C LYS A 135 7.69 -2.98 -14.96
N LEU A 136 8.81 -2.31 -14.67
CA LEU A 136 8.80 -1.14 -13.79
C LEU A 136 8.62 0.09 -14.67
N PRO A 137 7.74 1.02 -14.35
CA PRO A 137 7.42 2.17 -15.22
C PRO A 137 8.51 3.24 -15.17
N TYR A 138 9.78 2.87 -15.32
CA TYR A 138 10.91 3.78 -15.38
C TYR A 138 11.70 3.57 -16.68
N PRO A 139 12.10 4.66 -17.36
CA PRO A 139 13.01 4.59 -18.48
C PRO A 139 14.28 3.81 -18.13
N ASN A 140 14.62 2.84 -18.98
CA ASN A 140 15.83 2.03 -18.90
C ASN A 140 16.55 2.02 -20.26
N PHE A 141 17.55 2.87 -20.40
CA PHE A 141 18.32 2.98 -21.65
C PHE A 141 19.41 1.90 -21.79
N GLN A 142 19.46 0.91 -20.90
CA GLN A 142 20.34 -0.25 -20.99
C GLN A 142 19.63 -1.47 -21.60
N LEU A 143 18.40 -1.32 -22.11
CA LEU A 143 17.65 -2.42 -22.72
C LEU A 143 18.27 -2.94 -24.03
N PRO A 144 18.73 -2.09 -24.96
CA PRO A 144 19.35 -2.56 -26.19
C PRO A 144 20.79 -3.06 -25.95
N GLU A 145 21.14 -4.19 -26.55
CA GLU A 145 22.49 -4.78 -26.52
C GLU A 145 23.40 -4.25 -27.64
N VAL A 146 22.96 -3.21 -28.35
CA VAL A 146 23.68 -2.57 -29.47
C VAL A 146 24.15 -1.17 -29.10
N ASP A 147 25.12 -0.65 -29.86
CA ASP A 147 25.71 0.66 -29.60
C ASP A 147 25.02 1.83 -30.29
N GLN A 148 24.37 1.60 -31.44
CA GLN A 148 23.66 2.61 -32.19
C GLN A 148 22.16 2.39 -32.09
N PHE A 149 21.49 3.22 -31.30
CA PHE A 149 20.05 3.17 -31.17
C PHE A 149 19.45 4.47 -30.66
N ALA A 150 18.15 4.60 -30.91
CA ALA A 150 17.27 5.57 -30.27
C ALA A 150 16.15 4.86 -29.50
N MET A 151 15.65 5.49 -28.45
CA MET A 151 14.53 5.03 -27.66
C MET A 151 13.55 6.16 -27.38
N ALA A 152 12.26 5.86 -27.48
CA ALA A 152 11.20 6.73 -26.98
C ALA A 152 10.41 6.01 -25.90
N TYR A 153 10.08 6.73 -24.84
CA TYR A 153 9.22 6.29 -23.77
C TYR A 153 8.01 7.20 -23.69
N LYS A 154 6.80 6.61 -23.67
CA LYS A 154 5.54 7.35 -23.49
C LYS A 154 4.72 6.74 -22.38
N GLY A 155 4.19 7.55 -21.48
CA GLY A 155 3.38 7.10 -20.34
C GLY A 155 2.69 8.27 -19.64
N LYS A 156 2.22 8.03 -18.42
CA LYS A 156 1.62 9.04 -17.57
C LYS A 156 2.48 9.31 -16.35
N LEU A 157 2.62 10.57 -15.95
CA LEU A 157 3.20 11.00 -14.69
C LEU A 157 2.07 11.43 -13.77
N ILE A 158 1.83 10.68 -12.69
CA ILE A 158 0.77 11.00 -11.72
C ILE A 158 1.34 11.82 -10.58
N ILE A 159 0.79 13.02 -10.37
CA ILE A 159 1.14 13.92 -9.28
C ILE A 159 -0.01 13.95 -8.25
N PRO A 160 0.23 13.47 -7.02
CA PRO A 160 -0.84 13.43 -6.02
C PRO A 160 -1.16 14.84 -5.51
N SER A 161 -2.42 15.07 -5.10
CA SER A 161 -2.91 16.41 -4.74
C SER A 161 -2.11 17.10 -3.63
N HIS A 162 -1.63 16.34 -2.64
CA HIS A 162 -0.80 16.89 -1.57
C HIS A 162 0.60 17.30 -2.06
N ALA A 163 1.09 16.71 -3.16
CA ALA A 163 2.40 16.99 -3.74
C ALA A 163 2.39 18.09 -4.80
N ALA A 164 1.22 18.43 -5.36
CA ALA A 164 1.08 19.44 -6.39
C ALA A 164 1.74 20.79 -6.03
N GLY A 165 2.26 21.46 -7.05
CA GLY A 165 3.00 22.71 -6.97
C GLY A 165 4.38 22.62 -7.59
N SER A 166 5.34 23.29 -6.94
CA SER A 166 6.71 23.44 -7.47
C SER A 166 7.56 22.20 -7.21
N PHE A 167 8.15 21.67 -8.27
CA PHE A 167 9.16 20.62 -8.23
C PHE A 167 10.48 21.14 -8.79
N LYS A 168 11.58 20.60 -8.25
CA LYS A 168 12.89 20.63 -8.90
C LYS A 168 13.07 19.33 -9.67
N LEU A 169 13.09 19.43 -10.99
CA LEU A 169 13.50 18.35 -11.86
C LEU A 169 15.03 18.30 -11.87
N VAL A 170 15.60 17.27 -11.24
CA VAL A 170 17.05 17.11 -11.12
C VAL A 170 17.49 15.83 -11.79
N GLY A 171 18.68 15.86 -12.37
CA GLY A 171 19.27 14.66 -12.93
C GLY A 171 20.70 14.83 -13.38
N MET A 172 21.25 13.73 -13.89
CA MET A 172 22.59 13.67 -14.44
C MET A 172 22.59 12.73 -15.62
N PHE A 173 23.26 13.17 -16.67
CA PHE A 173 23.30 12.47 -17.94
C PHE A 173 24.71 12.55 -18.51
N ARG A 174 25.27 11.44 -19.02
CA ARG A 174 26.68 11.41 -19.44
C ARG A 174 26.93 11.91 -20.87
N GLN A 175 25.89 12.36 -21.57
CA GLN A 175 25.99 12.97 -22.90
C GLN A 175 25.27 14.34 -22.90
N THR A 176 25.51 15.17 -23.90
CA THR A 176 24.95 16.53 -24.00
C THR A 176 23.82 16.68 -25.00
N GLU A 177 23.65 15.70 -25.88
CA GLU A 177 22.74 15.76 -27.03
C GLU A 177 21.89 14.50 -27.09
N GLY A 178 20.89 14.49 -27.98
CA GLY A 178 20.02 13.32 -28.18
C GLY A 178 19.12 13.03 -27.00
N PHE A 179 18.72 14.03 -26.23
CA PHE A 179 17.80 13.88 -25.12
C PHE A 179 16.71 14.94 -25.19
N GLU A 180 15.46 14.51 -25.14
CA GLU A 180 14.31 15.39 -25.08
C GLU A 180 13.30 14.86 -24.08
N LEU A 181 12.83 15.73 -23.19
CA LEU A 181 11.74 15.44 -22.27
C LEU A 181 10.59 16.37 -22.58
N TYR A 182 9.39 15.81 -22.69
CA TYR A 182 8.16 16.54 -22.81
C TYR A 182 7.23 16.13 -21.67
N ILE A 183 6.57 17.12 -21.07
CA ILE A 183 5.49 16.93 -20.12
C ILE A 183 4.29 17.69 -20.65
N ASP A 184 3.14 17.03 -20.80
CA ASP A 184 1.93 17.58 -21.41
C ASP A 184 2.16 18.18 -22.81
N GLY A 185 3.10 17.60 -23.56
CA GLY A 185 3.51 18.08 -24.89
C GLY A 185 4.46 19.27 -24.88
N GLU A 186 4.73 19.89 -23.73
CA GLU A 186 5.70 20.99 -23.61
C GLU A 186 7.11 20.43 -23.41
N LYS A 187 8.05 20.88 -24.26
CA LYS A 187 9.45 20.50 -24.17
C LYS A 187 10.10 21.16 -22.94
N ILE A 188 10.69 20.35 -22.07
CA ILE A 188 11.43 20.83 -20.90
C ILE A 188 12.87 21.11 -21.31
N ASN A 189 13.28 22.37 -21.19
CA ASN A 189 14.66 22.78 -21.48
C ASN A 189 15.57 22.42 -20.32
N LEU A 190 16.49 21.46 -20.54
CA LEU A 190 17.44 21.01 -19.52
C LEU A 190 18.81 21.67 -19.71
N ASN A 191 19.22 22.52 -18.78
CA ASN A 191 20.53 23.16 -18.80
C ASN A 191 21.55 22.29 -18.06
N LEU A 192 22.43 21.64 -18.81
CA LEU A 192 23.49 20.79 -18.27
C LEU A 192 24.69 21.63 -17.80
N ASP A 193 25.10 21.44 -16.54
CA ASP A 193 26.32 22.01 -15.99
C ASP A 193 27.59 21.32 -16.52
N LYS A 194 28.78 21.80 -16.08
CA LYS A 194 30.08 21.20 -16.45
C LYS A 194 30.22 19.73 -16.03
N ARG A 195 29.46 19.29 -15.03
CA ARG A 195 29.41 17.90 -14.54
C ARG A 195 28.26 17.11 -15.17
N LYS A 196 27.62 17.67 -16.21
CA LYS A 196 26.49 17.11 -16.95
C LYS A 196 25.27 16.81 -16.06
N ARG A 197 25.03 17.69 -15.09
CA ARG A 197 23.87 17.67 -14.21
C ARG A 197 22.91 18.78 -14.62
N PHE A 198 21.62 18.55 -14.47
CA PHE A 198 20.59 19.57 -14.67
C PHE A 198 19.75 19.72 -13.41
N LYS A 199 19.19 20.91 -13.24
CA LYS A 199 18.27 21.25 -12.15
C LYS A 199 17.33 22.34 -12.65
N GLU A 200 16.14 21.93 -13.04
CA GLU A 200 15.11 22.83 -13.56
C GLU A 200 13.94 22.93 -12.60
N SER A 201 13.25 24.07 -12.63
CA SER A 201 12.01 24.25 -11.85
C SER A 201 10.83 23.97 -12.76
N ILE A 202 9.92 23.12 -12.30
CA ILE A 202 8.69 22.79 -13.03
C ILE A 202 7.50 22.91 -12.08
N GLN A 203 6.40 23.45 -12.59
CA GLN A 203 5.12 23.47 -11.88
C GLN A 203 4.27 22.34 -12.41
N LEU A 204 3.77 21.48 -11.52
CA LEU A 204 2.87 20.40 -11.89
C LEU A 204 1.62 20.47 -11.01
N SER A 205 0.45 20.45 -11.66
CA SER A 205 -0.83 20.35 -11.00
C SER A 205 -1.04 18.94 -10.43
N ALA A 206 -2.11 18.75 -9.66
CA ALA A 206 -2.53 17.43 -9.25
C ALA A 206 -3.17 16.70 -10.44
N GLY A 207 -2.88 15.40 -10.60
CA GLY A 207 -3.49 14.58 -11.65
C GLY A 207 -2.48 13.88 -12.53
N ALA A 208 -2.96 13.43 -13.69
CA ALA A 208 -2.17 12.70 -14.68
C ALA A 208 -1.62 13.66 -15.74
N HIS A 209 -0.31 13.65 -15.93
CA HIS A 209 0.39 14.39 -16.95
C HIS A 209 0.90 13.44 -18.04
N ASP A 210 0.89 13.86 -19.30
CA ASP A 210 1.55 13.10 -20.36
C ASP A 210 3.06 13.18 -20.19
N PHE A 211 3.73 12.03 -20.26
CA PHE A 211 5.18 11.93 -20.17
C PHE A 211 5.72 11.34 -21.47
N ASP A 212 6.57 12.08 -22.17
CA ASP A 212 7.28 11.63 -23.37
C ASP A 212 8.77 11.92 -23.23
N LEU A 213 9.58 10.87 -23.33
CA LEU A 213 11.02 10.94 -23.17
C LEU A 213 11.69 10.28 -24.36
N ARG A 214 12.55 11.04 -25.05
CA ARG A 214 13.23 10.62 -26.27
C ARG A 214 14.73 10.66 -26.07
N PHE A 215 15.40 9.63 -26.57
CA PHE A 215 16.81 9.39 -26.34
C PHE A 215 17.47 8.84 -27.59
N ILE A 216 18.63 9.37 -27.96
CA ILE A 216 19.54 8.83 -28.97
C ILE A 216 20.87 8.57 -28.26
N LYS A 217 21.41 7.36 -28.35
CA LYS A 217 22.66 7.00 -27.66
C LYS A 217 23.84 7.69 -28.34
N VAL A 218 24.64 8.43 -27.56
CA VAL A 218 25.88 9.09 -28.03
C VAL A 218 27.11 8.58 -27.28
N PHE A 219 26.93 8.23 -26.01
CA PHE A 219 28.02 7.80 -25.15
C PHE A 219 27.94 6.31 -24.82
N ARG A 220 29.10 5.69 -24.59
CA ARG A 220 29.24 4.25 -24.31
C ARG A 220 28.33 3.75 -23.17
N PHE A 221 28.06 4.59 -22.18
CA PHE A 221 27.21 4.26 -21.03
C PHE A 221 25.91 5.06 -21.03
N ALA A 222 24.77 4.36 -21.01
CA ALA A 222 23.43 4.96 -20.98
C ALA A 222 22.85 5.10 -19.57
N SER A 223 23.69 5.20 -18.53
CA SER A 223 23.20 5.41 -17.16
C SER A 223 22.60 6.79 -17.01
N PHE A 224 21.42 6.85 -16.40
CA PHE A 224 20.61 8.05 -16.32
C PHE A 224 19.85 8.11 -15.01
N ASN A 225 20.00 9.24 -14.33
CA ASN A 225 19.30 9.53 -13.10
C ASN A 225 18.45 10.78 -13.30
N MET A 226 17.18 10.68 -12.95
CA MET A 226 16.23 11.79 -12.98
C MET A 226 15.21 11.63 -11.85
N ASP A 227 14.99 12.72 -11.13
CA ASP A 227 14.09 12.78 -9.98
C ASP A 227 13.31 14.10 -10.02
N LEU A 228 12.03 14.07 -9.66
CA LEU A 228 11.29 15.25 -9.24
C LEU A 228 11.41 15.38 -7.72
N ILE A 229 11.87 16.53 -7.25
CA ILE A 229 12.04 16.83 -5.83
C ILE A 229 11.15 18.02 -5.47
N GLY A 230 10.12 17.78 -4.68
CA GLY A 230 9.23 18.80 -4.13
C GLY A 230 8.81 18.40 -2.71
N LYS A 231 7.50 18.50 -2.42
CA LYS A 231 6.91 17.98 -1.16
C LYS A 231 7.09 16.47 -1.02
N VAL A 232 7.21 15.77 -2.15
CA VAL A 232 7.58 14.36 -2.25
C VAL A 232 8.74 14.23 -3.25
N ARG A 233 9.43 13.08 -3.23
CA ARG A 233 10.46 12.75 -4.21
C ARG A 233 9.96 11.63 -5.12
N LEU A 234 9.86 11.90 -6.42
CA LEU A 234 9.43 10.91 -7.42
C LEU A 234 10.60 10.57 -8.34
N PRO A 235 11.10 9.32 -8.37
CA PRO A 235 12.08 8.90 -9.36
C PRO A 235 11.43 8.86 -10.75
N LEU A 236 12.16 9.29 -11.78
CA LEU A 236 11.72 9.28 -13.18
C LEU A 236 12.64 8.44 -14.09
N ALA A 237 13.56 7.67 -13.51
CA ALA A 237 14.50 6.81 -14.22
C ALA A 237 14.85 5.58 -13.37
N ILE A 238 15.23 4.47 -14.03
CA ILE A 238 15.46 3.20 -13.33
C ILE A 238 16.61 3.29 -12.32
N ASP A 239 17.67 4.03 -12.63
CA ASP A 239 18.80 4.19 -11.70
C ASP A 239 18.43 5.08 -10.50
N SER A 240 17.53 6.05 -10.67
CA SER A 240 16.97 6.83 -9.55
C SER A 240 16.08 5.97 -8.66
N TYR A 241 15.23 5.11 -9.25
CA TYR A 241 14.42 4.16 -8.49
C TYR A 241 15.26 3.15 -7.70
N ARG A 242 16.28 2.54 -8.34
CA ARG A 242 17.21 1.62 -7.67
C ARG A 242 17.89 2.28 -6.47
N ARG A 243 18.31 3.54 -6.61
CA ARG A 243 18.89 4.30 -5.49
C ARG A 243 17.88 4.60 -4.39
N SER A 244 16.61 4.85 -4.71
CA SER A 244 15.60 5.10 -3.68
C SER A 244 15.29 3.86 -2.86
N ILE A 245 15.30 2.66 -3.46
CA ILE A 245 15.06 1.41 -2.74
C ILE A 245 16.30 0.86 -2.03
N ASN A 246 17.51 1.11 -2.57
CA ASN A 246 18.78 0.67 -2.00
C ASN A 246 19.34 1.62 -0.94
N LYS A 247 18.64 2.71 -0.63
CA LYS A 247 19.02 3.58 0.49
C LYS A 247 18.88 2.73 1.75
N ALA A 248 20.02 2.29 2.29
CA ALA A 248 20.10 1.40 3.43
C ALA A 248 19.08 1.83 4.49
N HIS A 249 17.99 1.06 4.61
CA HIS A 249 17.20 1.13 5.81
C HIS A 249 18.12 0.58 6.89
N VAL A 250 18.68 1.48 7.69
CA VAL A 250 19.16 1.07 9.01
C VAL A 250 17.93 0.48 9.67
N VAL A 251 17.91 -0.85 9.81
CA VAL A 251 16.88 -1.54 10.56
C VAL A 251 17.14 -1.18 12.01
N GLU A 252 16.68 0.00 12.41
CA GLU A 252 16.59 0.33 13.81
C GLU A 252 15.54 -0.62 14.39
N ALA A 253 15.89 -1.32 15.47
CA ALA A 253 14.93 -2.07 16.27
C ALA A 253 14.02 -1.07 17.02
N GLY A 254 13.22 -0.32 16.27
CA GLY A 254 12.51 0.87 16.73
C GLY A 254 11.12 0.61 17.29
N GLU A 255 10.52 -0.56 17.02
CA GLU A 255 9.18 -0.89 17.49
C GLU A 255 9.23 -2.08 18.49
N SER A 256 8.60 -1.92 19.66
CA SER A 256 8.43 -3.02 20.63
C SER A 256 7.47 -4.12 20.15
N PHE A 257 6.80 -3.88 19.02
CA PHE A 257 5.90 -4.80 18.34
C PHE A 257 5.79 -4.47 16.85
N LYS A 258 5.22 -5.37 16.06
CA LYS A 258 4.90 -5.16 14.64
C LYS A 258 3.54 -5.78 14.34
N ILE A 259 2.63 -4.99 13.78
CA ILE A 259 1.33 -5.49 13.31
C ILE A 259 1.50 -5.96 11.86
N ILE A 260 1.13 -7.20 11.59
CA ILE A 260 1.25 -7.86 10.30
C ILE A 260 -0.13 -8.30 9.84
N ARG A 261 -0.49 -7.89 8.63
CA ARG A 261 -1.71 -8.32 7.95
C ARG A 261 -1.27 -9.19 6.77
N LYS A 262 -1.54 -10.48 6.85
CA LYS A 262 -1.22 -11.47 5.82
C LYS A 262 -2.23 -12.61 5.92
N ARG A 263 -2.42 -13.34 4.83
CA ARG A 263 -3.12 -14.62 4.88
C ARG A 263 -2.26 -15.62 5.65
N ILE A 264 -2.80 -16.19 6.73
CA ILE A 264 -2.11 -17.16 7.59
C ILE A 264 -2.84 -18.49 7.47
N LYS A 265 -2.08 -19.55 7.19
CA LYS A 265 -2.64 -20.88 6.93
C LYS A 265 -3.50 -21.35 8.10
N ASN A 266 -4.68 -21.86 7.79
CA ASN A 266 -5.69 -22.35 8.74
C ASN A 266 -6.40 -21.28 9.60
N TYR A 267 -6.09 -19.99 9.45
CA TYR A 267 -6.79 -18.91 10.14
C TYR A 267 -7.70 -18.13 9.18
N ALA A 268 -8.60 -17.32 9.74
CA ALA A 268 -9.48 -16.47 8.93
C ALA A 268 -8.64 -15.54 8.03
N ALA A 269 -9.11 -15.29 6.81
CA ALA A 269 -8.35 -14.48 5.85
C ALA A 269 -8.04 -13.07 6.38
N GLU A 270 -8.96 -12.50 7.17
CA GLU A 270 -8.87 -11.17 7.78
C GLU A 270 -8.00 -11.11 9.04
N SER A 271 -7.49 -12.25 9.51
CA SER A 271 -6.71 -12.36 10.75
C SER A 271 -5.51 -11.41 10.76
N ILE A 272 -5.31 -10.74 11.89
CA ILE A 272 -4.22 -9.77 12.07
C ILE A 272 -3.25 -10.34 13.09
N ALA A 273 -1.99 -10.51 12.70
CA ALA A 273 -0.92 -10.93 13.59
C ALA A 273 -0.27 -9.72 14.27
N VAL A 274 0.08 -9.86 15.53
CA VAL A 274 0.86 -8.88 16.27
C VAL A 274 2.08 -9.59 16.83
N ASN A 275 3.24 -9.25 16.27
CA ASN A 275 4.53 -9.74 16.74
C ASN A 275 5.04 -8.79 17.81
N HIS A 276 5.55 -9.32 18.90
CA HIS A 276 6.24 -8.54 19.92
C HIS A 276 7.75 -8.80 19.90
N ALA A 277 8.52 -7.87 20.48
CA ALA A 277 9.98 -7.94 20.51
C ALA A 277 10.53 -9.12 21.35
N ASP A 278 9.71 -9.73 22.20
CA ASP A 278 10.04 -10.94 22.98
C ASP A 278 9.73 -12.24 22.24
N ARG A 279 9.45 -12.17 20.92
CA ARG A 279 9.07 -13.31 20.08
C ARG A 279 7.71 -13.94 20.42
N SER A 280 6.89 -13.26 21.22
CA SER A 280 5.48 -13.62 21.32
C SER A 280 4.71 -13.09 20.11
N THR A 281 3.82 -13.91 19.56
CA THR A 281 2.91 -13.49 18.48
C THR A 281 1.51 -13.96 18.80
N TYR A 282 0.53 -13.06 18.65
CA TYR A 282 -0.89 -13.43 18.69
C TYR A 282 -1.60 -13.08 17.38
N ILE A 283 -2.70 -13.78 17.10
CA ILE A 283 -3.62 -13.42 16.03
C ILE A 283 -4.93 -12.94 16.65
N ILE A 284 -5.39 -11.77 16.21
CA ILE A 284 -6.76 -11.31 16.47
C ILE A 284 -7.62 -11.50 15.21
N ASP A 285 -8.82 -12.03 15.40
CA ASP A 285 -9.84 -12.16 14.36
C ASP A 285 -10.79 -10.95 14.37
N PRO A 286 -10.80 -10.12 13.31
CA PRO A 286 -11.70 -8.97 13.20
C PRO A 286 -13.20 -9.31 13.28
N ASN A 287 -13.61 -10.52 12.94
CA ASN A 287 -15.04 -10.87 12.93
C ASN A 287 -15.59 -11.20 14.32
N SER A 288 -14.75 -11.70 15.22
CA SER A 288 -15.16 -12.17 16.54
C SER A 288 -14.58 -11.36 17.71
N ALA A 289 -13.66 -10.43 17.42
CA ALA A 289 -12.80 -9.78 18.42
C ALA A 289 -12.00 -10.79 19.27
N GLY A 290 -11.84 -12.01 18.78
CA GLY A 290 -11.19 -13.10 19.49
C GLY A 290 -9.69 -13.17 19.21
N ILE A 291 -8.90 -13.56 20.22
CA ILE A 291 -7.50 -13.95 20.01
C ILE A 291 -7.48 -15.44 19.69
N THR A 292 -7.33 -15.78 18.40
CA THR A 292 -7.49 -17.14 17.87
C THR A 292 -6.19 -17.93 17.80
N ALA A 293 -5.06 -17.26 18.00
CA ALA A 293 -3.77 -17.90 18.12
C ALA A 293 -2.88 -17.13 19.07
N PHE A 294 -2.01 -17.87 19.74
CA PHE A 294 -0.87 -17.33 20.47
C PHE A 294 0.28 -18.32 20.34
N TRP A 295 1.46 -17.85 19.97
CA TRP A 295 2.66 -18.69 19.91
C TRP A 295 3.91 -17.92 20.30
N GLU A 296 4.93 -18.67 20.69
CA GLU A 296 6.25 -18.16 21.04
C GLU A 296 7.30 -18.62 20.03
N GLY A 297 8.28 -17.77 19.75
CA GLY A 297 9.41 -18.08 18.89
C GLY A 297 9.35 -17.35 17.55
N LYS A 298 9.78 -18.02 16.47
CA LYS A 298 9.75 -17.41 15.13
C LYS A 298 8.30 -17.07 14.76
N SER A 299 8.09 -15.88 14.19
CA SER A 299 6.76 -15.39 13.83
C SER A 299 6.15 -16.18 12.66
N LEU A 300 6.33 -15.69 11.42
CA LEU A 300 5.81 -16.27 10.19
C LEU A 300 6.96 -16.52 9.22
N ASP A 301 6.83 -17.53 8.36
CA ASP A 301 7.83 -17.97 7.38
C ASP A 301 8.03 -17.05 6.16
N ILE A 302 7.07 -16.18 5.84
CA ILE A 302 7.13 -15.39 4.60
C ILE A 302 7.76 -13.99 4.80
N GLY A 303 8.90 -13.76 4.14
CA GLY A 303 9.40 -12.44 3.70
C GLY A 303 8.75 -12.01 2.37
N PRO A 304 8.76 -10.71 2.01
CA PRO A 304 8.02 -10.20 0.85
C PRO A 304 8.62 -10.70 -0.48
N ASN A 305 8.15 -11.83 -1.02
CA ASN A 305 8.43 -12.17 -2.41
C ASN A 305 7.43 -11.42 -3.31
N ILE A 306 7.90 -10.40 -4.03
CA ILE A 306 7.07 -9.60 -4.94
C ILE A 306 6.52 -10.45 -6.08
N ASN A 307 7.28 -11.45 -6.54
CA ASN A 307 6.88 -12.28 -7.68
C ASN A 307 5.81 -13.34 -7.32
N GLU A 308 5.77 -13.76 -6.05
CA GLU A 308 4.80 -14.75 -5.53
C GLU A 308 3.77 -14.11 -4.60
N ARG A 309 3.56 -12.79 -4.73
CA ARG A 309 2.68 -12.02 -3.85
C ARG A 309 1.29 -12.67 -3.80
N GLY A 310 0.90 -13.17 -2.63
CA GLY A 310 -0.39 -13.82 -2.35
C GLY A 310 -0.61 -15.17 -3.03
N GLN A 311 0.47 -15.86 -3.46
CA GLN A 311 0.36 -17.23 -3.97
C GLN A 311 0.30 -18.27 -2.85
N HIS A 312 0.90 -17.98 -1.70
CA HIS A 312 1.02 -18.92 -0.57
C HIS A 312 0.62 -18.28 0.75
N ASP A 313 -0.01 -19.09 1.60
CA ASP A 313 -0.37 -18.72 2.97
C ASP A 313 0.88 -18.67 3.85
N SER A 314 0.95 -17.73 4.78
CA SER A 314 2.00 -17.69 5.80
C SER A 314 1.80 -18.78 6.85
N LEU A 315 2.87 -19.44 7.26
CA LEU A 315 2.91 -20.46 8.29
C LEU A 315 3.43 -19.86 9.61
N PRO A 316 2.72 -20.07 10.75
CA PRO A 316 3.29 -19.86 12.06
C PRO A 316 4.52 -20.77 12.28
N LEU A 317 5.63 -20.18 12.72
CA LEU A 317 6.90 -20.90 12.92
C LEU A 317 7.22 -21.19 14.38
N GLY A 318 6.38 -20.75 15.32
CA GLY A 318 6.62 -20.89 16.74
C GLY A 318 5.77 -21.97 17.41
N LYS A 319 5.99 -22.13 18.71
CA LYS A 319 5.26 -23.08 19.55
C LYS A 319 3.92 -22.49 19.98
N THR A 320 2.84 -23.07 19.47
CA THR A 320 1.48 -22.64 19.76
C THR A 320 1.05 -22.91 21.21
N GLN A 321 0.42 -21.93 21.84
CA GLN A 321 -0.24 -22.02 23.15
C GLN A 321 -1.77 -22.09 23.04
N ILE A 322 -2.38 -21.54 21.97
CA ILE A 322 -3.83 -21.63 21.70
C ILE A 322 -4.04 -22.58 20.51
N LYS A 323 -4.70 -23.71 20.73
CA LYS A 323 -4.95 -24.70 19.67
C LYS A 323 -5.83 -24.12 18.58
N LEU A 324 -5.64 -24.61 17.35
CA LEU A 324 -6.48 -24.25 16.22
C LEU A 324 -7.96 -24.55 16.53
N GLY A 325 -8.83 -23.55 16.33
CA GLY A 325 -10.26 -23.62 16.64
C GLY A 325 -10.63 -23.03 18.02
N ASP A 326 -9.68 -22.91 18.94
CA ASP A 326 -9.88 -22.23 20.22
C ASP A 326 -9.62 -20.71 20.09
N ALA A 327 -10.15 -19.93 21.02
CA ALA A 327 -9.86 -18.50 21.10
C ALA A 327 -10.11 -17.92 22.49
N ILE A 328 -9.41 -16.84 22.83
CA ILE A 328 -9.82 -15.94 23.91
C ILE A 328 -10.92 -15.05 23.33
N LYS A 329 -12.17 -15.19 23.80
CA LYS A 329 -13.33 -14.48 23.24
C LYS A 329 -13.87 -13.47 24.25
N ALA A 330 -14.00 -12.22 23.83
CA ALA A 330 -14.67 -11.21 24.62
C ALA A 330 -16.18 -11.45 24.65
N GLN A 331 -16.76 -11.37 25.84
CA GLN A 331 -18.19 -11.53 26.08
C GLN A 331 -18.77 -10.29 26.74
N ILE A 332 -19.91 -9.83 26.26
CA ILE A 332 -20.69 -8.74 26.83
C ILE A 332 -21.99 -9.34 27.36
N ASN A 333 -22.26 -9.19 28.65
CA ASN A 333 -23.43 -9.79 29.32
C ASN A 333 -23.52 -11.31 29.10
N ASN A 334 -22.40 -12.01 29.24
CA ASN A 334 -22.26 -13.47 29.05
C ASN A 334 -22.55 -13.99 27.63
N ALA A 335 -22.67 -13.12 26.63
CA ALA A 335 -22.80 -13.49 25.23
C ALA A 335 -21.57 -13.03 24.42
N PRO A 336 -21.16 -13.76 23.36
CA PRO A 336 -20.11 -13.30 22.46
C PRO A 336 -20.42 -11.90 21.90
N THR A 337 -19.42 -11.02 21.91
CA THR A 337 -19.57 -9.67 21.37
C THR A 337 -19.98 -9.69 19.89
N GLN A 338 -20.90 -8.79 19.51
CA GLN A 338 -21.34 -8.57 18.13
C GLN A 338 -20.80 -7.24 17.58
N LEU A 339 -19.82 -6.64 18.26
CA LEU A 339 -19.24 -5.36 17.86
C LEU A 339 -18.40 -5.52 16.60
N ALA A 340 -18.67 -4.69 15.58
CA ALA A 340 -17.96 -4.72 14.31
C ALA A 340 -16.56 -4.10 14.43
N TYR A 341 -15.57 -4.70 13.78
CA TYR A 341 -14.22 -4.16 13.71
C TYR A 341 -14.18 -2.78 13.03
N ARG A 342 -13.48 -1.83 13.64
CA ARG A 342 -13.34 -0.45 13.14
C ARG A 342 -11.91 -0.07 12.75
N GLY A 343 -10.92 -0.89 13.12
CA GLY A 343 -9.52 -0.66 12.79
C GLY A 343 -8.59 -0.83 13.99
N TYR A 344 -7.35 -0.37 13.82
CA TYR A 344 -6.33 -0.42 14.86
C TYR A 344 -5.45 0.84 14.89
N SER A 345 -4.79 1.07 16.03
CA SER A 345 -3.66 1.98 16.17
C SER A 345 -2.38 1.18 16.40
N SER A 346 -1.28 1.61 15.78
CA SER A 346 0.08 1.10 16.03
C SER A 346 0.90 2.02 16.93
N HIS A 347 0.32 3.08 17.49
CA HIS A 347 1.01 3.99 18.40
C HIS A 347 0.10 4.41 19.57
N PRO A 348 0.62 4.53 20.81
CA PRO A 348 1.95 4.09 21.26
C PRO A 348 2.07 2.56 21.45
N GLN A 349 0.96 1.83 21.36
CA GLN A 349 0.87 0.38 21.52
C GLN A 349 -0.20 -0.18 20.56
N PRO A 350 -0.22 -1.51 20.27
CA PRO A 350 -1.29 -2.11 19.50
C PRO A 350 -2.62 -1.86 20.20
N LYS A 351 -3.58 -1.31 19.47
CA LYS A 351 -4.94 -1.11 19.94
C LYS A 351 -5.92 -1.46 18.84
N PHE A 352 -6.76 -2.47 19.05
CA PHE A 352 -7.84 -2.85 18.14
C PHE A 352 -9.16 -2.32 18.66
N ILE A 353 -9.99 -1.80 17.75
CA ILE A 353 -11.24 -1.11 18.10
C ILE A 353 -12.41 -1.84 17.44
N PHE A 354 -13.42 -2.18 18.23
CA PHE A 354 -14.67 -2.79 17.80
C PHE A 354 -15.84 -1.95 18.31
N SER A 355 -16.82 -1.63 17.46
CA SER A 355 -17.95 -0.77 17.83
C SER A 355 -19.18 -0.95 16.96
N ASP A 356 -20.35 -0.78 17.55
CA ASP A 356 -21.66 -0.65 16.90
C ASP A 356 -22.12 0.82 16.77
N GLY A 357 -21.25 1.78 17.09
CA GLY A 357 -21.56 3.22 17.14
C GLY A 357 -22.09 3.70 18.50
N LYS A 358 -22.50 2.79 19.39
CA LYS A 358 -22.98 3.12 20.76
C LYS A 358 -21.97 2.70 21.82
N SER A 359 -21.53 1.44 21.75
CA SER A 359 -20.51 0.85 22.62
C SER A 359 -19.21 0.65 21.85
N GLN A 360 -18.09 0.68 22.56
CA GLN A 360 -16.77 0.46 21.95
C GLN A 360 -15.92 -0.45 22.82
N LEU A 361 -15.48 -1.57 22.26
CA LEU A 361 -14.48 -2.46 22.85
C LEU A 361 -13.10 -2.11 22.28
N GLU A 362 -12.15 -1.82 23.17
CA GLU A 362 -10.74 -1.66 22.85
C GLU A 362 -9.95 -2.84 23.41
N ILE A 363 -9.11 -3.45 22.56
CA ILE A 363 -8.18 -4.52 22.95
C ILE A 363 -6.76 -4.01 22.71
N THR A 364 -5.96 -3.91 23.76
CA THR A 364 -4.56 -3.47 23.69
C THR A 364 -3.62 -4.54 24.22
N SER A 365 -2.40 -4.56 23.71
CA SER A 365 -1.38 -5.53 24.14
C SER A 365 -0.05 -4.87 24.48
N GLN A 366 0.57 -5.25 25.59
CA GLN A 366 1.85 -4.69 26.03
C GLN A 366 2.73 -5.77 26.66
N LEU A 367 4.04 -5.67 26.46
CA LEU A 367 5.00 -6.51 27.18
C LEU A 367 5.21 -6.01 28.61
N ALA A 368 5.13 -6.91 29.58
CA ALA A 368 5.48 -6.61 30.97
C ALA A 368 6.17 -7.81 31.63
N GLY A 369 7.49 -7.71 31.80
CA GLY A 369 8.29 -8.80 32.35
C GLY A 369 8.20 -10.07 31.47
N PRO A 370 7.96 -11.26 32.04
CA PRO A 370 7.81 -12.51 31.29
C PRO A 370 6.36 -12.76 30.83
N SER A 371 5.61 -11.71 30.52
CA SER A 371 4.19 -11.81 30.18
C SER A 371 3.80 -10.85 29.08
N LEU A 372 2.93 -11.33 28.20
CA LEU A 372 2.13 -10.49 27.32
C LEU A 372 0.87 -10.10 28.08
N LEU A 373 0.68 -8.80 28.30
CA LEU A 373 -0.54 -8.24 28.87
C LEU A 373 -1.54 -7.98 27.74
N LEU A 374 -2.77 -8.46 27.91
CA LEU A 374 -3.92 -8.10 27.08
C LEU A 374 -4.92 -7.34 27.94
N THR A 375 -5.16 -6.08 27.59
CA THR A 375 -6.15 -5.23 28.26
C THR A 375 -7.39 -5.10 27.39
N TYR A 376 -8.54 -5.32 27.99
CA TYR A 376 -9.85 -5.19 27.37
C TYR A 376 -10.58 -4.03 28.05
N ALA A 377 -11.09 -3.07 27.28
CA ALA A 377 -11.82 -1.91 27.80
C ALA A 377 -13.11 -1.69 27.00
N LEU A 378 -14.26 -1.74 27.69
CA LEU A 378 -15.58 -1.47 27.13
C LEU A 378 -16.02 -0.04 27.51
N LYS A 379 -16.12 0.84 26.53
CA LYS A 379 -16.54 2.24 26.68
C LYS A 379 -17.99 2.44 26.26
N ASN A 380 -18.62 3.45 26.84
CA ASN A 380 -19.96 3.95 26.51
C ASN A 380 -21.11 2.92 26.63
N SER A 381 -20.90 1.84 27.39
CA SER A 381 -21.92 0.86 27.71
C SER A 381 -22.44 1.14 29.14
N LYS A 382 -23.64 1.70 29.27
CA LYS A 382 -24.29 1.76 30.58
C LYS A 382 -24.76 0.34 30.93
N GLN A 383 -24.27 -0.20 32.05
CA GLN A 383 -24.64 -1.49 32.66
C GLN A 383 -24.13 -2.79 32.00
N ALA A 384 -23.45 -2.78 30.85
CA ALA A 384 -22.96 -4.04 30.29
C ALA A 384 -21.70 -4.54 31.00
N LYS A 385 -21.61 -5.86 31.18
CA LYS A 385 -20.51 -6.53 31.89
C LYS A 385 -19.60 -7.23 30.90
N LEU A 386 -18.35 -6.80 30.84
CA LEU A 386 -17.33 -7.46 30.04
C LEU A 386 -16.78 -8.69 30.79
N SER A 387 -16.51 -9.77 30.06
CA SER A 387 -15.86 -10.99 30.55
C SER A 387 -15.15 -11.69 29.40
N LEU A 388 -14.37 -12.75 29.68
CA LEU A 388 -13.74 -13.55 28.62
C LEU A 388 -14.11 -15.03 28.75
N SER A 389 -14.27 -15.68 27.60
CA SER A 389 -14.10 -17.13 27.48
C SER A 389 -12.64 -17.42 27.12
N LEU A 390 -12.03 -18.39 27.81
CA LEU A 390 -10.63 -18.77 27.68
C LEU A 390 -10.49 -20.18 27.08
N PRO A 391 -9.49 -20.42 26.21
CA PRO A 391 -9.14 -21.75 25.74
C PRO A 391 -8.77 -22.71 26.88
N THR A 392 -9.13 -23.98 26.74
CA THR A 392 -8.78 -25.02 27.73
C THR A 392 -7.26 -25.20 27.79
N GLY A 393 -6.70 -25.11 29.00
CA GLY A 393 -5.27 -25.31 29.24
C GLY A 393 -4.38 -24.09 28.99
N LEU A 394 -4.94 -22.96 28.52
CA LEU A 394 -4.21 -21.70 28.43
C LEU A 394 -3.92 -21.17 29.84
N LYS A 395 -2.65 -20.93 30.14
CA LYS A 395 -2.25 -20.32 31.41
C LYS A 395 -2.50 -18.81 31.34
N VAL A 396 -3.38 -18.31 32.19
CA VAL A 396 -3.69 -16.89 32.30
C VAL A 396 -3.65 -16.49 33.77
N SER A 397 -3.19 -15.28 34.06
CA SER A 397 -3.33 -14.66 35.39
C SER A 397 -3.85 -13.24 35.27
N SER A 398 -4.45 -12.71 36.33
CA SER A 398 -4.94 -11.34 36.38
C SER A 398 -5.06 -10.88 37.83
N LYS A 399 -4.87 -9.57 38.08
CA LYS A 399 -5.21 -8.93 39.35
C LYS A 399 -6.64 -8.36 39.35
N ASP A 400 -7.26 -8.28 38.18
CA ASP A 400 -8.55 -7.61 37.95
C ASP A 400 -9.74 -8.58 37.96
N GLY A 401 -9.55 -9.85 38.29
CA GLY A 401 -10.62 -10.86 38.29
C GLY A 401 -10.14 -12.26 38.64
N LYS A 402 -11.06 -13.22 38.52
CA LYS A 402 -10.81 -14.64 38.80
C LYS A 402 -11.11 -15.49 37.58
N ILE A 403 -10.40 -16.61 37.46
CA ILE A 403 -10.65 -17.63 36.44
C ILE A 403 -11.51 -18.72 37.08
N ASN A 404 -12.63 -19.05 36.46
CA ASN A 404 -13.50 -20.15 36.85
C ASN A 404 -13.70 -21.08 35.64
N GLY A 405 -12.99 -22.22 35.63
CA GLY A 405 -12.94 -23.11 34.47
C GLY A 405 -12.41 -22.37 33.23
N SER A 406 -13.22 -22.33 32.17
CA SER A 406 -12.91 -21.66 30.90
C SER A 406 -13.44 -20.22 30.81
N ALA A 407 -13.76 -19.58 31.95
CA ALA A 407 -14.24 -18.21 31.99
C ALA A 407 -13.35 -17.33 32.87
N PHE A 408 -13.05 -16.11 32.41
CA PHE A 408 -12.49 -15.05 33.22
C PHE A 408 -13.60 -14.07 33.62
N ILE A 409 -13.77 -13.90 34.93
CA ILE A 409 -14.78 -13.04 35.54
C ILE A 409 -14.07 -11.86 36.22
N PRO A 410 -14.22 -10.62 35.70
CA PRO A 410 -13.63 -9.45 36.33
C PRO A 410 -14.23 -9.16 37.71
N ASN A 411 -13.44 -8.50 38.56
CA ASN A 411 -13.92 -7.95 39.83
C ASN A 411 -15.06 -6.94 39.58
N PRO A 412 -15.99 -6.74 40.55
CA PRO A 412 -17.14 -5.85 40.36
C PRO A 412 -16.79 -4.43 39.90
N ASP A 413 -15.66 -3.88 40.36
CA ASP A 413 -15.14 -2.55 40.00
C ASP A 413 -14.37 -2.52 38.66
N LYS A 414 -14.13 -3.68 38.05
CA LYS A 414 -13.35 -3.88 36.81
C LYS A 414 -14.19 -4.39 35.64
N GLN A 415 -15.51 -4.39 35.74
CA GLN A 415 -16.42 -4.94 34.72
C GLN A 415 -16.38 -4.21 33.37
N ASN A 416 -15.84 -2.99 33.32
CA ASN A 416 -15.67 -2.22 32.09
C ASN A 416 -14.23 -2.19 31.58
N GLN A 417 -13.25 -2.58 32.40
CA GLN A 417 -11.85 -2.63 32.00
C GLN A 417 -11.04 -3.55 32.90
N PHE A 418 -10.31 -4.48 32.30
CA PHE A 418 -9.42 -5.40 33.00
C PHE A 418 -8.24 -5.81 32.12
N THR A 419 -7.18 -6.32 32.77
CA THR A 419 -6.01 -6.85 32.09
C THR A 419 -5.78 -8.31 32.47
N ILE A 420 -5.54 -9.15 31.48
CA ILE A 420 -5.03 -10.51 31.68
C ILE A 420 -3.57 -10.59 31.25
N ALA A 421 -2.81 -11.48 31.87
CA ALA A 421 -1.42 -11.76 31.58
C ALA A 421 -1.26 -13.20 31.08
N ILE A 422 -0.68 -13.35 29.89
CA ILE A 422 -0.30 -14.65 29.33
C ILE A 422 1.22 -14.78 29.48
N PRO A 423 1.71 -15.82 30.18
CA PRO A 423 3.14 -15.99 30.40
C PRO A 423 3.86 -16.34 29.09
N VAL A 424 5.00 -15.69 28.88
CA VAL A 424 5.95 -15.93 27.78
C VAL A 424 7.21 -16.57 28.40
N LYS A 425 7.54 -17.78 27.94
CA LYS A 425 8.65 -18.59 28.43
C LYS A 425 9.97 -18.20 27.78
N GLU A 426 9.96 -17.87 26.48
CA GLU A 426 11.17 -17.45 25.79
C GLU A 426 11.58 -16.04 26.24
N LYS A 427 12.70 -15.95 26.98
CA LYS A 427 13.36 -14.67 27.25
C LYS A 427 14.29 -14.33 26.08
N LYS A 428 14.34 -13.03 25.76
CA LYS A 428 15.17 -12.37 24.74
C LYS A 428 16.39 -13.14 24.26
#